data_AF-A0A845RLF5-F1
#
_entry.id   AF-A0A845RLF5-F1
#
_cell.length_a   1.000
_cell.length_b   1.000
_cell.length_c   1.000
_cell.angle_alpha   90.00
_cell.angle_beta   90.00
_cell.angle_gamma   90.00
#
_symmetry.space_group_name_H-M   'P 1'
#
loop_
_entity.id
_entity.type
_entity.pdbx_description
1 polymer ?
#
loop_
_entity_poly.entity_id
_entity_poly.type
_entity_poly.pdbx_seq_one_letter_code
_entity_poly.pdbx_strand_id
1 'polypeptide(L)'
;MNDTAMKGMEAALRSYYRKLDERQVKKRALEAVEKNAEDIRRILLDVNQLIPSKGTVSSYRPVTGGGSGLVCDPTAQAYAEFTRSMERSQRELVVLLEKKIRLKMEIMHLESSIEGIGFALNLLDPVERMICEQYYGLKRKSNLQIGLALNMDEKTIRYRRKNINQKLSDYLKVKHLVKSG
;
A
#
# COMPACT_ATOMS: atom_id res chain seq x y z
N MET A 1 35.35 -19.54 -3.58
CA MET A 1 33.98 -19.01 -3.71
C MET A 1 33.96 -17.59 -3.21
N ASN A 2 33.41 -16.64 -3.99
CA ASN A 2 33.44 -15.22 -3.64
C ASN A 2 32.51 -14.93 -2.46
N ASP A 3 33.09 -14.77 -1.27
CA ASP A 3 32.42 -14.42 -0.02
C ASP A 3 31.58 -13.12 -0.14
N THR A 4 31.97 -12.26 -1.08
CA THR A 4 31.23 -11.06 -1.51
C THR A 4 29.89 -11.35 -2.16
N ALA A 5 29.79 -12.37 -3.02
CA ALA A 5 28.54 -12.76 -3.69
C ALA A 5 27.51 -13.29 -2.68
N MET A 6 27.97 -14.06 -1.69
CA MET A 6 27.13 -14.58 -0.62
C MET A 6 26.57 -13.47 0.26
N LYS A 7 27.42 -12.52 0.67
CA LYS A 7 27.00 -11.33 1.44
C LYS A 7 25.99 -10.47 0.66
N GLY A 8 26.20 -10.31 -0.65
CA GLY A 8 25.26 -9.62 -1.54
C GLY A 8 23.89 -10.31 -1.59
N MET A 9 23.87 -11.64 -1.70
CA MET A 9 22.63 -12.41 -1.71
C MET A 9 21.87 -12.32 -0.37
N GLU A 10 22.57 -12.38 0.76
CA GLU A 10 21.94 -12.18 2.06
C GLU A 10 21.29 -10.80 2.19
N ALA A 11 21.95 -9.75 1.71
CA ALA A 11 21.40 -8.40 1.71
C ALA A 11 20.15 -8.31 0.80
N ALA A 12 20.20 -8.95 -0.38
CA ALA A 12 19.06 -9.02 -1.29
C ALA A 12 17.85 -9.73 -0.67
N LEU A 13 18.06 -10.86 0.02
CA LEU A 13 17.00 -11.59 0.73
C LEU A 13 16.39 -10.76 1.86
N ARG A 14 17.22 -10.10 2.68
CA ARG A 14 16.73 -9.19 3.74
C ARG A 14 15.89 -8.05 3.15
N SER A 15 16.35 -7.47 2.04
CA SER A 15 15.63 -6.41 1.34
C SER A 15 14.31 -6.91 0.76
N TYR A 16 14.28 -8.11 0.18
CA TYR A 16 13.08 -8.76 -0.35
C TYR A 16 11.99 -8.92 0.72
N TYR A 17 12.33 -9.52 1.87
CA TYR A 17 11.34 -9.72 2.94
C TYR A 17 10.86 -8.42 3.57
N ARG A 18 11.73 -7.40 3.64
CA ARG A 18 11.31 -6.05 4.06
C ARG A 18 10.34 -5.42 3.06
N LYS A 19 10.61 -5.54 1.76
CA LYS A 19 9.73 -5.02 0.70
C LYS A 19 8.38 -5.74 0.63
N LEU A 20 8.34 -7.03 0.96
CA LEU A 20 7.08 -7.78 1.09
C LEU A 20 6.17 -7.16 2.16
N ASP A 21 6.75 -6.81 3.31
CA ASP A 21 6.03 -6.15 4.40
C ASP A 21 5.58 -4.74 4.00
N GLU A 22 6.50 -3.96 3.44
CA GLU A 22 6.21 -2.61 2.95
C GLU A 22 5.03 -2.63 1.95
N ARG A 23 5.03 -3.59 1.02
CA ARG A 23 3.92 -3.81 0.09
C ARG A 23 2.62 -4.09 0.85
N GLN A 24 2.65 -4.91 1.89
CA GLN A 24 1.45 -5.24 2.67
C GLN A 24 0.91 -4.01 3.41
N VAL A 25 1.79 -3.20 4.00
CA VAL A 25 1.42 -1.93 4.64
C VAL A 25 0.78 -0.97 3.62
N LYS A 26 1.37 -0.84 2.44
CA LYS A 26 0.82 0.02 1.37
C LYS A 26 -0.52 -0.50 0.84
N LYS A 27 -0.73 -1.81 0.75
CA LYS A 27 -2.04 -2.39 0.38
C LYS A 27 -3.12 -2.04 1.40
N ARG A 28 -2.84 -2.16 2.71
CA ARG A 28 -3.78 -1.71 3.75
C ARG A 28 -4.05 -0.21 3.70
N ALA A 29 -3.03 0.61 3.44
CA ALA A 29 -3.20 2.05 3.28
C ALA A 29 -4.06 2.39 2.05
N LEU A 30 -3.91 1.65 0.95
CA LEU A 30 -4.73 1.79 -0.25
C LEU A 30 -6.19 1.44 0.04
N GLU A 31 -6.46 0.33 0.73
CA GLU A 31 -7.81 -0.07 1.15
C GLU A 31 -8.50 1.01 1.98
N ALA A 32 -7.78 1.62 2.94
CA ALA A 32 -8.31 2.71 3.75
C ALA A 32 -8.63 3.97 2.91
N VAL A 33 -7.75 4.33 1.97
CA VAL A 33 -7.99 5.47 1.06
C VAL A 33 -9.17 5.20 0.13
N GLU A 34 -9.31 3.98 -0.38
CA GLU A 34 -10.42 3.60 -1.24
C GLU A 34 -11.75 3.64 -0.49
N LYS A 35 -11.79 3.15 0.76
CA LYS A 35 -12.96 3.25 1.62
C LYS A 35 -13.36 4.71 1.86
N ASN A 36 -12.41 5.55 2.29
CA ASN A 36 -12.69 6.96 2.56
C ASN A 36 -13.18 7.70 1.31
N ALA A 37 -12.59 7.41 0.14
CA ALA A 37 -13.03 8.02 -1.12
C ALA A 37 -14.46 7.59 -1.49
N GLU A 38 -14.82 6.34 -1.22
CA GLU A 38 -16.17 5.82 -1.46
C GLU A 38 -17.19 6.41 -0.50
N ASP A 39 -16.84 6.59 0.78
CA ASP A 39 -17.68 7.24 1.78
C ASP A 39 -17.98 8.70 1.38
N ILE A 40 -16.96 9.45 0.93
CA ILE A 40 -17.16 10.83 0.43
C ILE A 40 -18.01 10.84 -0.83
N ARG A 41 -17.81 9.91 -1.77
CA ARG A 41 -18.67 9.81 -2.96
C ARG A 41 -20.12 9.55 -2.61
N ARG A 42 -20.37 8.68 -1.62
CA ARG A 42 -21.73 8.41 -1.14
C ARG A 42 -22.37 9.67 -0.59
N ILE A 43 -21.66 10.41 0.27
CA ILE A 43 -22.14 11.70 0.80
C ILE A 43 -22.49 12.66 -0.35
N LEU A 44 -21.61 12.81 -1.34
CA LEU A 44 -21.84 13.70 -2.49
C LEU A 44 -23.05 13.26 -3.34
N LEU A 45 -23.28 11.95 -3.49
CA LEU A 45 -24.42 11.40 -4.22
C LEU A 45 -25.73 11.60 -3.45
N ASP A 46 -25.76 11.27 -2.16
CA ASP A 46 -26.93 11.44 -1.29
C ASP A 46 -27.32 12.92 -1.22
N VAL A 47 -26.33 13.80 -1.13
CA VAL A 47 -26.55 15.24 -1.16
C VAL A 47 -27.13 15.72 -2.49
N ASN A 48 -26.63 15.24 -3.64
CA ASN A 48 -27.21 15.58 -4.94
C ASN A 48 -28.68 15.11 -5.10
N GLN A 49 -29.09 14.06 -4.39
CA GLN A 49 -30.49 13.60 -4.36
C GLN A 49 -31.38 14.45 -3.44
N LEU A 50 -30.81 15.08 -2.41
CA LEU A 50 -31.54 15.86 -1.41
C LEU A 50 -31.68 17.35 -1.77
N ILE A 51 -30.86 17.89 -2.67
CA ILE A 51 -31.00 19.30 -3.11
C ILE A 51 -32.24 19.41 -4.02
N PRO A 52 -33.29 20.14 -3.62
CA PRO A 52 -34.37 20.48 -4.53
C PRO A 52 -33.78 21.31 -5.67
N SER A 53 -34.16 21.01 -6.91
CA SER A 53 -33.69 21.72 -8.11
C SER A 53 -33.58 23.24 -7.88
N LYS A 54 -32.59 23.87 -8.55
CA LYS A 54 -32.24 25.30 -8.48
C LYS A 54 -33.41 26.29 -8.51
N GLY A 55 -34.63 25.86 -8.83
CA GLY A 55 -35.85 26.67 -8.83
C GLY A 55 -36.45 27.02 -7.47
N THR A 56 -36.05 26.40 -6.35
CA THR A 56 -36.72 26.64 -5.06
C THR A 56 -36.10 27.78 -4.22
N VAL A 57 -34.81 28.09 -4.45
CA VAL A 57 -34.08 29.14 -3.69
C VAL A 57 -34.17 30.51 -4.37
N SER A 58 -34.55 30.57 -5.66
CA SER A 58 -34.63 31.80 -6.45
C SER A 58 -35.85 32.70 -6.11
N SER A 59 -36.73 32.27 -5.20
CA SER A 59 -38.08 32.85 -5.06
C SER A 59 -38.36 33.49 -3.70
N TYR A 60 -37.35 33.82 -2.90
CA TYR A 60 -37.54 34.64 -1.72
C TYR A 60 -37.23 36.09 -2.04
N ARG A 61 -38.24 36.82 -2.54
CA ARG A 61 -38.25 38.28 -2.45
C ARG A 61 -38.40 38.63 -0.96
N PRO A 62 -37.46 39.38 -0.35
CA PRO A 62 -37.71 39.93 0.97
C PRO A 62 -38.90 40.88 0.86
N VAL A 63 -39.99 40.56 1.55
CA VAL A 63 -41.05 41.53 1.80
C VAL A 63 -40.48 42.51 2.82
N THR A 64 -39.87 43.59 2.33
CA THR A 64 -39.36 44.67 3.18
C THR A 64 -40.55 45.47 3.72
N GLY A 65 -41.09 45.02 4.86
CA GLY A 65 -41.68 45.93 5.86
C GLY A 65 -40.54 46.66 6.54
N GLY A 66 -40.61 48.00 6.56
CA GLY A 66 -39.49 48.90 6.85
C GLY A 66 -38.66 48.58 8.10
N GLY A 67 -37.34 48.66 7.94
CA GLY A 67 -36.38 48.55 9.02
C GLY A 67 -34.98 48.32 8.44
N SER A 68 -34.13 49.33 8.54
CA SER A 68 -32.71 49.25 8.18
C SER A 68 -31.97 48.33 9.15
N GLY A 69 -32.03 47.03 8.91
CA GLY A 69 -31.21 46.02 9.57
C GLY A 69 -30.79 44.99 8.53
N LEU A 70 -29.50 44.63 8.52
CA LEU A 70 -29.00 43.48 7.78
C LEU A 70 -29.71 42.22 8.30
N VAL A 71 -30.85 41.87 7.69
CA VAL A 71 -31.49 40.57 7.92
C VAL A 71 -30.63 39.55 7.18
N CYS A 72 -29.72 38.91 7.90
CA CYS A 72 -29.09 37.67 7.42
C CYS A 72 -30.22 36.65 7.24
N ASP A 73 -30.63 36.40 6.01
CA ASP A 73 -31.54 35.31 5.68
C ASP A 73 -30.89 33.98 6.13
N PRO A 74 -31.45 33.30 7.16
CA PRO A 74 -30.90 32.03 7.65
C PRO A 74 -30.80 30.97 6.55
N THR A 75 -31.68 31.05 5.55
CA THR A 75 -31.71 30.16 4.39
C THR A 75 -30.51 30.39 3.47
N ALA A 76 -30.20 31.66 3.18
CA ALA A 76 -29.03 32.04 2.40
C ALA A 76 -27.72 31.64 3.11
N GLN A 77 -27.66 31.81 4.44
CA GLN A 77 -26.52 31.38 5.24
C GLN A 77 -26.34 29.86 5.21
N ALA A 78 -27.42 29.10 5.44
CA ALA A 78 -27.39 27.63 5.36
C ALA A 78 -26.94 27.13 3.98
N TYR A 79 -27.41 27.78 2.91
CA TYR A 79 -27.00 27.46 1.54
C TYR A 79 -25.51 27.75 1.28
N ALA A 80 -25.00 28.87 1.80
CA ALA A 80 -23.58 29.22 1.69
C ALA A 80 -22.68 28.24 2.46
N GLU A 81 -23.07 27.84 3.67
CA GLU A 81 -22.36 26.84 4.48
C GLU A 81 -22.37 25.46 3.81
N PHE A 82 -23.51 25.07 3.27
CA PHE A 82 -23.67 23.86 2.49
C PHE A 82 -22.77 23.83 1.24
N THR A 83 -22.76 24.92 0.47
CA THR A 83 -21.89 25.05 -0.72
C THR A 83 -20.42 24.91 -0.34
N ARG A 84 -19.98 25.57 0.74
CA ARG A 84 -18.62 25.44 1.26
C ARG A 84 -18.30 24.00 1.71
N SER A 85 -19.26 23.31 2.33
CA SER A 85 -19.09 21.91 2.75
C SER A 85 -18.89 21.00 1.53
N MET A 86 -19.70 21.17 0.48
CA MET A 86 -19.59 20.43 -0.78
C MET A 86 -18.23 20.63 -1.45
N GLU A 87 -17.77 21.88 -1.54
CA GLU A 87 -16.44 22.18 -2.08
C GLU A 87 -15.32 21.51 -1.28
N ARG A 88 -15.42 21.46 0.05
CA ARG A 88 -14.43 20.77 0.90
C ARG A 88 -14.41 19.27 0.62
N SER A 89 -15.58 18.62 0.58
CA SER A 89 -15.68 17.19 0.27
C SER A 89 -15.16 16.85 -1.13
N GLN A 90 -15.42 17.72 -2.12
CA GLN A 90 -14.86 17.56 -3.46
C GLN A 90 -13.33 17.69 -3.48
N ARG A 91 -12.76 18.69 -2.79
CA ARG A 91 -11.29 18.84 -2.69
C ARG A 91 -10.65 17.66 -1.98
N GLU A 92 -11.25 17.19 -0.89
CA GLU A 92 -10.78 16.01 -0.16
C GLU A 92 -10.81 14.74 -1.04
N LEU A 93 -11.88 14.57 -1.83
CA LEU A 93 -11.97 13.46 -2.79
C LEU A 93 -10.83 13.50 -3.81
N VAL A 94 -10.51 14.67 -4.36
CA VAL A 94 -9.38 14.83 -5.30
C VAL A 94 -8.07 14.40 -4.65
N VAL A 95 -7.80 14.87 -3.43
CA VAL A 95 -6.58 14.49 -2.67
C VAL A 95 -6.52 12.98 -2.42
N LEU A 96 -7.64 12.34 -2.06
CA LEU A 96 -7.69 10.89 -1.86
C LEU A 96 -7.46 10.12 -3.15
N LEU A 97 -7.96 10.60 -4.29
CA LEU A 97 -7.73 9.98 -5.60
C LEU A 97 -6.27 10.08 -6.03
N GLU A 98 -5.63 11.23 -5.85
CA GLU A 98 -4.19 11.40 -6.10
C GLU A 98 -3.36 10.45 -5.23
N LYS A 99 -3.69 10.36 -3.93
CA LYS A 99 -3.05 9.45 -2.99
C LYS A 99 -3.24 7.98 -3.40
N LYS A 100 -4.43 7.60 -3.85
CA LYS A 100 -4.75 6.26 -4.38
C LYS A 100 -3.86 5.92 -5.56
N ILE A 101 -3.74 6.82 -6.55
CA ILE A 101 -2.91 6.59 -7.74
C ILE A 101 -1.44 6.42 -7.32
N ARG A 102 -0.93 7.29 -6.44
CA ARG A 102 0.44 7.19 -5.92
C ARG A 102 0.71 5.84 -5.24
N LEU A 103 -0.17 5.42 -4.33
CA LEU A 103 -0.05 4.14 -3.64
C LEU A 103 -0.06 2.95 -4.62
N LYS A 104 -0.92 2.98 -5.64
CA LYS A 104 -0.95 1.93 -6.68
C LYS A 104 0.37 1.86 -7.45
N MET A 105 0.92 3.00 -7.86
CA MET A 105 2.23 3.04 -8.53
C MET A 105 3.34 2.48 -7.63
N GLU A 106 3.38 2.88 -6.37
CA GLU A 106 4.38 2.39 -5.41
C GLU A 106 4.27 0.88 -5.17
N ILE A 107 3.04 0.34 -5.08
CA ILE A 107 2.81 -1.10 -4.96
C ILE A 107 3.31 -1.83 -6.21
N MET A 108 2.99 -1.33 -7.41
CA MET A 108 3.45 -1.92 -8.67
C MET A 108 4.98 -1.96 -8.76
N HIS A 109 5.65 -0.87 -8.37
CA HIS A 109 7.11 -0.83 -8.32
C HIS A 109 7.69 -1.84 -7.31
N LEU A 110 7.08 -1.94 -6.13
CA LEU A 110 7.48 -2.93 -5.14
C LEU A 110 7.32 -4.35 -5.70
N GLU A 111 6.16 -4.67 -6.28
CA GLU A 111 5.83 -5.97 -6.88
C GLU A 111 6.82 -6.37 -7.97
N SER A 112 7.12 -5.47 -8.91
CA SER A 112 8.15 -5.70 -9.94
C SER A 112 9.53 -5.95 -9.32
N SER A 113 9.90 -5.20 -8.27
CA SER A 113 11.21 -5.32 -7.65
C SER A 113 11.41 -6.60 -6.83
N ILE A 114 10.33 -7.24 -6.37
CA ILE A 114 10.38 -8.49 -5.60
C ILE A 114 10.15 -9.74 -6.47
N GLU A 115 9.53 -9.60 -7.64
CA GLU A 115 9.14 -10.71 -8.52
C GLU A 115 10.30 -11.65 -8.85
N GLY A 116 11.46 -11.10 -9.22
CA GLY A 116 12.64 -11.90 -9.59
C GLY A 116 13.16 -12.79 -8.44
N ILE A 117 13.22 -12.24 -7.23
CA ILE A 117 13.66 -12.99 -6.04
C ILE A 117 12.56 -13.95 -5.59
N GLY A 118 11.30 -13.53 -5.65
CA GLY A 118 10.15 -14.38 -5.30
C GLY A 118 10.07 -15.62 -6.19
N PHE A 119 10.30 -15.47 -7.50
CA PHE A 119 10.39 -16.60 -8.41
C PHE A 119 11.54 -17.55 -8.06
N ALA A 120 12.74 -17.01 -7.80
CA ALA A 120 13.90 -17.82 -7.41
C ALA A 120 13.66 -18.60 -6.11
N LEU A 121 13.01 -17.98 -5.11
CA LEU A 121 12.61 -18.65 -3.87
C LEU A 121 11.56 -19.74 -4.09
N ASN A 122 10.71 -19.60 -5.11
CA ASN A 122 9.71 -20.61 -5.47
C ASN A 122 10.31 -21.85 -6.14
N LEU A 123 11.54 -21.77 -6.65
CA LEU A 123 12.28 -22.92 -7.17
C LEU A 123 13.00 -23.72 -6.09
N LEU A 124 13.14 -23.16 -4.88
CA LEU A 124 13.72 -23.88 -3.76
C LEU A 124 12.75 -24.92 -3.22
N ASP A 125 13.34 -25.98 -2.64
CA ASP A 125 12.59 -27.00 -1.90
C ASP A 125 11.78 -26.36 -0.77
N PRO A 126 10.60 -26.91 -0.40
CA PRO A 126 9.74 -26.33 0.64
C PRO A 126 10.48 -26.06 1.96
N VAL A 127 11.34 -27.00 2.38
CA VAL A 127 12.15 -26.86 3.59
C VAL A 127 13.15 -25.70 3.48
N GLU A 128 13.79 -25.55 2.31
CA GLU A 128 14.73 -24.45 2.07
C GLU A 128 14.04 -23.09 2.09
N ARG A 129 12.84 -23.01 1.49
CA ARG A 129 12.00 -21.82 1.53
C ARG A 129 11.60 -21.46 2.97
N MET A 130 11.20 -22.44 3.78
CA MET A 130 10.92 -22.24 5.20
C MET A 130 12.13 -21.72 5.98
N ILE A 131 13.33 -22.27 5.72
CA ILE A 131 14.57 -21.77 6.34
C ILE A 131 14.81 -20.31 5.97
N CYS A 132 14.65 -19.95 4.69
CA CYS A 132 14.77 -18.58 4.21
C CYS A 132 13.76 -17.64 4.89
N GLU A 133 12.50 -18.02 4.95
CA GLU A 133 11.44 -17.22 5.55
C GLU A 133 11.69 -16.98 7.04
N GLN A 134 12.05 -18.03 7.80
CA GLN A 134 12.30 -17.91 9.23
C GLN A 134 13.57 -17.11 9.55
N TYR A 135 14.60 -17.19 8.70
CA TYR A 135 15.87 -16.50 8.93
C TYR A 135 15.86 -15.04 8.46
N TYR A 136 15.32 -14.78 7.25
CA TYR A 136 15.36 -13.47 6.61
C TYR A 136 14.06 -12.67 6.74
N GLY A 137 12.96 -13.30 7.15
CA GLY A 137 11.69 -12.66 7.42
C GLY A 137 11.73 -11.63 8.55
N LEU A 138 10.62 -10.94 8.78
CA LEU A 138 10.50 -9.90 9.83
C LEU A 138 10.86 -10.43 11.23
N LYS A 139 10.30 -11.59 11.59
CA LYS A 139 10.52 -12.24 12.89
C LYS A 139 11.74 -13.15 12.80
N ARG A 140 12.90 -12.54 12.56
CA ARG A 140 14.18 -13.25 12.37
C ARG A 140 14.44 -14.22 13.52
N LYS A 141 14.62 -15.48 13.17
CA LYS A 141 15.01 -16.53 14.12
C LYS A 141 16.50 -16.85 14.01
N SER A 142 17.10 -17.22 15.13
CA SER A 142 18.46 -17.76 15.13
C SER A 142 18.50 -19.14 14.47
N ASN A 143 19.68 -19.59 14.02
CA ASN A 143 19.82 -20.93 13.43
C ASN A 143 19.39 -22.03 14.39
N LEU A 144 19.59 -21.84 15.70
CA LEU A 144 19.15 -22.78 16.73
C LEU A 144 17.62 -22.84 16.82
N GLN A 145 16.95 -21.68 16.83
CA GLN A 145 15.48 -21.61 16.87
C GLN A 145 14.85 -22.23 15.61
N ILE A 146 15.47 -22.04 14.45
CA ILE A 146 15.03 -22.67 13.19
C ILE A 146 15.26 -24.18 13.26
N GLY A 147 16.43 -24.61 13.76
CA GLY A 147 16.75 -26.02 13.96
C GLY A 147 15.73 -26.71 14.85
N LEU A 148 15.40 -26.12 16.00
CA LEU A 148 14.36 -26.63 16.90
C LEU A 148 12.98 -26.70 16.21
N ALA A 149 12.62 -25.69 15.42
CA ALA A 149 11.33 -25.68 14.71
C ALA A 149 11.22 -26.71 13.58
N LEU A 150 12.36 -27.12 13.01
CA LEU A 150 12.43 -28.05 11.88
C LEU A 150 12.96 -29.44 12.26
N ASN A 151 13.19 -29.70 13.56
CA ASN A 151 13.87 -30.90 14.06
C ASN A 151 15.21 -31.17 13.36
N MET A 152 16.06 -30.14 13.27
CA MET A 152 17.39 -30.19 12.67
C MET A 152 18.44 -29.58 13.59
N ASP A 153 19.67 -30.07 13.52
CA ASP A 153 20.80 -29.46 14.21
C ASP A 153 21.13 -28.06 13.65
N GLU A 154 21.64 -27.18 14.51
CA GLU A 154 22.07 -25.83 14.12
C GLU A 154 23.12 -25.86 12.98
N LYS A 155 24.04 -26.83 13.03
CA LYS A 155 25.07 -27.02 12.00
C LYS A 155 24.45 -27.31 10.63
N THR A 156 23.42 -28.15 10.60
CA THR A 156 22.65 -28.49 9.39
C THR A 156 21.95 -27.27 8.82
N ILE A 157 21.33 -26.43 9.67
CA ILE A 157 20.71 -25.17 9.24
C ILE A 157 21.75 -24.20 8.66
N ARG A 158 22.89 -24.02 9.33
CA ARG A 158 23.99 -23.16 8.82
C ARG A 158 24.48 -23.63 7.44
N TYR A 159 24.66 -24.94 7.27
CA TYR A 159 25.07 -25.54 6.01
C TYR A 159 24.01 -25.35 4.91
N ARG A 160 22.74 -25.68 5.18
CA ARG A 160 21.64 -25.49 4.24
C ARG A 160 21.49 -24.04 3.81
N ARG A 161 21.59 -23.08 4.74
CA ARG A 161 21.55 -21.64 4.42
C ARG A 161 22.65 -21.22 3.45
N LYS A 162 23.86 -21.76 3.62
CA LYS A 162 24.97 -21.52 2.68
C LYS A 162 24.61 -22.07 1.30
N ASN A 163 24.10 -23.30 1.22
CA ASN A 163 23.70 -23.89 -0.06
C ASN A 163 22.55 -23.13 -0.73
N ILE A 164 21.56 -22.67 0.04
CA ILE A 164 20.45 -21.86 -0.47
C ILE A 164 20.96 -20.55 -1.08
N ASN A 165 21.82 -19.82 -0.38
CA ASN A 165 22.39 -18.58 -0.89
C ASN A 165 23.20 -18.81 -2.18
N GLN A 166 23.91 -19.94 -2.27
CA GLN A 166 24.63 -20.33 -3.47
C GLN A 166 23.66 -20.59 -4.64
N LYS A 167 22.65 -21.45 -4.44
CA LYS A 167 21.61 -21.77 -5.44
C LYS A 167 20.94 -20.50 -5.98
N LEU A 168 20.55 -19.60 -5.09
CA LEU A 168 19.90 -18.35 -5.48
C LEU A 168 20.85 -17.39 -6.19
N SER A 169 22.11 -17.28 -5.74
CA SER A 169 23.11 -16.44 -6.41
C SER A 169 23.37 -16.91 -7.83
N ASP A 170 23.49 -18.21 -8.04
CA ASP A 170 23.75 -18.79 -9.36
C ASP A 170 22.56 -18.58 -10.29
N TYR A 171 21.33 -18.83 -9.81
CA TYR A 171 20.11 -18.59 -10.59
C TYR A 171 19.98 -17.13 -11.04
N LEU A 172 20.18 -16.18 -10.13
CA LEU A 172 20.03 -14.75 -10.44
C LEU A 172 21.13 -14.24 -11.38
N LYS A 173 22.36 -14.79 -11.30
CA LYS A 173 23.43 -14.48 -12.27
C LYS A 173 23.09 -14.96 -13.68
N VAL A 174 22.56 -16.18 -13.82
CA VAL A 174 22.15 -16.72 -15.12
C VAL A 174 21.05 -15.86 -15.76
N LYS A 175 20.10 -15.35 -14.97
CA LYS A 175 19.05 -14.44 -15.48
C LYS A 175 19.60 -13.09 -15.98
N HIS A 176 20.67 -12.57 -15.38
CA HIS A 176 21.34 -11.35 -15.88
C HIS A 176 22.10 -11.58 -17.18
N LEU A 177 22.66 -12.77 -17.39
CA LEU A 177 23.33 -13.14 -18.64
C LEU A 177 22.32 -13.32 -19.79
N VAL A 178 21.16 -13.92 -19.53
CA VAL A 178 20.11 -14.13 -20.56
C VAL A 178 19.41 -12.84 -20.98
N LYS A 179 19.43 -11.78 -20.17
CA LYS A 179 18.89 -10.45 -20.55
C LYS A 179 19.86 -9.59 -21.36
N SER A 180 21.12 -10.02 -21.51
CA SER A 180 22.20 -9.23 -22.13
C SER A 180 22.66 -9.79 -23.49
N GLY A 181 21.97 -10.80 -24.02
CA GLY A 181 22.16 -11.35 -25.35
C GLY A 181 20.84 -11.37 -26.10
#